data_AF-A0A838VI34-F1
#
_entry.id   AF-A0A838VI34-F1
#
_cell.length_a   1.000
_cell.length_b   1.000
_cell.length_c   1.000
_cell.angle_alpha   90.00
_cell.angle_beta   90.00
_cell.angle_gamma   90.00
#
_symmetry.space_group_name_H-M   'P 1'
#
loop_
_entity.id
_entity.type
_entity.pdbx_description
1 polymer ?
#
loop_
_entity_poly.entity_id
_entity_poly.type
_entity_poly.pdbx_seq_one_letter_code
_entity_poly.pdbx_strand_id
1 'polypeptide(L)'
;GQIRAALVCHLKVAADGTLKSWRFTRAKICVSANIAYEDAQAAMDKLLPLAGEVARSAGKGASEQLFPLTGEVARSAGKGASEQPESPPPSALLTPPPVGDELARRALQPLWDCWRALFAARKKRDPLELDLPERRVVLDETGRIVSIAVRDRLDAHRLIEDFMIAANVAAAKALEAKKSPVMYRVHEVPGREKLVALRDYLATFGVNFALGQVVTPATFNRLLALVADAEHRTQVMEQVLRTQTQAYYAPANMGHFGLALGSYAHFTSPIRRYADVLVHRALVRGFGLGEGGLTDDEADGMARIGEAISAAERRAMEAERETVDRYVAAFLSTRVGEVLDTRITGVANFGFFATVEGIGGDGLVPVSTLGDDYYRFDEAARTLEGDATGTRYAAGMTLQLRLAEAHPISGALRFELPDISPRARPAIHLHGKRRHRRPR
;
A
#
# COMPACT_ATOMS: atom_id res chain seq x y z
N GLY A 1 -29.85 -10.87 -3.61
CA GLY A 1 -31.08 -11.69 -3.52
C GLY A 1 -31.34 -12.30 -2.14
N GLN A 2 -30.32 -12.61 -1.32
CA GLN A 2 -30.56 -13.21 0.00
C GLN A 2 -30.63 -12.17 1.12
N ILE A 3 -31.49 -12.41 2.11
CA ILE A 3 -31.59 -11.58 3.31
C ILE A 3 -30.34 -11.81 4.19
N ARG A 4 -29.76 -10.72 4.68
CA ARG A 4 -28.61 -10.69 5.59
C ARG A 4 -28.86 -9.70 6.72
N ALA A 5 -28.36 -10.02 7.91
CA ALA A 5 -28.29 -9.05 9.00
C ALA A 5 -27.16 -8.05 8.74
N ALA A 6 -27.38 -6.78 9.07
CA ALA A 6 -26.39 -5.72 8.95
C ALA A 6 -26.53 -4.72 10.10
N LEU A 7 -25.38 -4.19 10.56
CA LEU A 7 -25.34 -2.97 11.34
C LEU A 7 -25.15 -1.80 10.36
N VAL A 8 -26.16 -0.94 10.26
CA VAL A 8 -26.27 0.10 9.23
C VAL A 8 -25.97 1.47 9.84
N CYS A 9 -25.05 2.20 9.20
CA CYS A 9 -24.82 3.62 9.44
C CYS A 9 -25.64 4.45 8.44
N HIS A 10 -26.62 5.20 8.94
CA HIS A 10 -27.38 6.18 8.16
C HIS A 10 -26.66 7.52 8.23
N LEU A 11 -26.22 8.06 7.10
CA LEU A 11 -25.50 9.34 7.02
C LEU A 11 -26.36 10.41 6.36
N LYS A 12 -26.31 11.64 6.87
CA LYS A 12 -26.74 12.84 6.14
C LYS A 12 -25.52 13.68 5.80
N VAL A 13 -25.27 13.85 4.51
CA VAL A 13 -24.15 14.63 3.97
C VAL A 13 -24.71 15.93 3.40
N ALA A 14 -24.12 17.07 3.77
CA ALA A 14 -24.47 18.36 3.20
C ALA A 14 -23.79 18.57 1.83
N ALA A 15 -24.24 19.58 1.08
CA ALA A 15 -23.70 19.89 -0.25
C ALA A 15 -22.19 20.22 -0.24
N ASP A 16 -21.66 20.69 0.90
CA ASP A 16 -20.25 20.96 1.12
C ASP A 16 -19.45 19.72 1.56
N GLY A 17 -20.08 18.54 1.62
CA GLY A 17 -19.51 17.28 2.07
C GLY A 17 -19.45 17.11 3.60
N THR A 18 -19.93 18.09 4.38
CA THR A 18 -19.94 17.98 5.84
C THR A 18 -20.97 16.94 6.30
N LEU A 19 -20.57 16.05 7.21
CA LEU A 19 -21.49 15.10 7.87
C LEU A 19 -22.39 15.86 8.87
N LYS A 20 -23.68 15.98 8.56
CA LYS A 20 -24.66 16.71 9.39
C LYS A 20 -25.20 15.88 10.55
N SER A 21 -25.44 14.59 10.30
CA SER A 21 -25.95 13.67 11.32
C SER A 21 -25.70 12.23 10.92
N TRP A 22 -25.65 11.35 11.92
CA TRP A 22 -25.56 9.91 11.74
C TRP A 22 -26.51 9.17 12.69
N ARG A 23 -26.91 7.96 12.30
CA ARG A 23 -27.68 7.03 13.14
C ARG A 23 -27.26 5.59 12.87
N PHE A 24 -27.13 4.79 13.91
CA PHE A 24 -26.82 3.37 13.80
C PHE A 24 -28.05 2.51 14.10
N THR A 25 -28.31 1.52 13.26
CA THR A 25 -29.45 0.60 13.42
C THR A 25 -29.06 -0.81 13.00
N ARG A 26 -29.63 -1.82 13.66
CA ARG A 26 -29.65 -3.18 13.10
C ARG A 26 -30.73 -3.28 12.03
N ALA A 27 -30.42 -3.91 10.91
CA ALA A 27 -31.34 -4.08 9.81
C ALA A 27 -31.20 -5.47 9.18
N LYS A 28 -32.26 -5.91 8.50
CA LYS A 28 -32.20 -6.98 7.50
C LYS A 28 -32.10 -6.32 6.14
N ILE A 29 -31.04 -6.61 5.40
CA ILE A 29 -30.80 -6.09 4.05
C ILE A 29 -30.91 -7.21 3.03
N CYS A 30 -31.30 -6.87 1.81
CA CYS A 30 -31.22 -7.75 0.65
C CYS A 30 -30.40 -7.03 -0.41
N VAL A 31 -29.20 -7.54 -0.72
CA VAL A 31 -28.35 -6.95 -1.75
C VAL A 31 -29.01 -7.12 -3.11
N SER A 32 -29.31 -6.02 -3.79
CA SER A 32 -30.02 -6.04 -5.08
C SER A 32 -29.10 -6.45 -6.23
N ALA A 33 -27.84 -6.04 -6.20
CA ALA A 33 -26.85 -6.33 -7.24
C ALA A 33 -25.45 -6.47 -6.63
N ASN A 34 -24.63 -7.33 -7.22
CA ASN A 34 -23.19 -7.38 -6.98
C ASN A 34 -22.52 -6.81 -8.23
N ILE A 35 -21.75 -5.73 -8.08
CA ILE A 35 -21.25 -4.92 -9.20
C ILE A 35 -19.74 -4.76 -9.02
N ALA A 36 -18.95 -5.11 -10.04
CA ALA A 36 -17.52 -4.86 -10.04
C ALA A 36 -17.24 -3.36 -10.22
N TYR A 37 -16.09 -2.88 -9.75
CA TYR A 37 -15.74 -1.46 -9.83
C TYR A 37 -15.67 -0.96 -11.28
N GLU A 38 -15.15 -1.80 -12.17
CA GLU A 38 -15.01 -1.56 -13.60
C GLU A 38 -16.39 -1.40 -14.27
N ASP A 39 -17.35 -2.25 -13.91
CA ASP A 39 -18.72 -2.19 -14.46
C ASP A 39 -19.48 -0.96 -13.95
N ALA A 40 -19.32 -0.62 -12.66
CA ALA A 40 -19.91 0.59 -12.09
C ALA A 40 -19.34 1.85 -12.76
N GLN A 41 -18.02 1.88 -12.97
CA GLN A 41 -17.35 2.99 -13.67
C GLN A 41 -17.87 3.10 -15.11
N ALA A 42 -17.86 2.00 -15.88
CA ALA A 42 -18.32 1.99 -17.27
C ALA A 42 -19.78 2.42 -17.41
N ALA A 43 -20.65 2.06 -16.46
CA ALA A 43 -22.04 2.48 -16.45
C ALA A 43 -22.17 3.99 -16.21
N MET A 44 -21.40 4.55 -15.28
CA MET A 44 -21.40 5.98 -14.99
C MET A 44 -20.80 6.81 -16.13
N ASP A 45 -19.73 6.32 -16.78
CA ASP A 45 -19.11 6.99 -17.93
C ASP A 45 -20.10 7.09 -19.11
N LYS A 46 -20.93 6.06 -19.33
CA LYS A 46 -22.01 6.08 -20.34
C LYS A 46 -23.11 7.08 -20.03
N LEU A 47 -23.46 7.25 -18.75
CA LEU A 47 -24.49 8.20 -18.31
C LEU A 47 -24.02 9.65 -18.30
N LEU A 48 -22.71 9.88 -18.20
CA LEU A 48 -22.07 11.20 -18.13
C LEU A 48 -21.13 11.43 -19.33
N PRO A 49 -21.59 11.32 -20.59
CA PRO A 49 -20.69 11.34 -21.75
C PRO A 49 -19.96 12.67 -21.97
N LEU A 50 -20.32 13.75 -21.26
CA LEU A 50 -19.83 15.12 -21.48
C LEU A 50 -18.99 15.73 -20.33
N ALA A 51 -18.68 14.97 -19.27
CA ALA A 51 -17.74 15.44 -18.23
C ALA A 51 -16.27 15.08 -18.53
N GLY A 52 -16.02 14.37 -19.64
CA GLY A 52 -14.71 13.78 -19.97
C GLY A 52 -13.63 14.75 -20.45
N GLU A 53 -13.98 15.96 -20.91
CA GLU A 53 -12.98 16.90 -21.46
C GLU A 53 -12.43 17.90 -20.43
N VAL A 54 -13.22 18.26 -19.41
CA VAL A 54 -12.78 19.19 -18.36
C VAL A 54 -11.87 18.49 -17.34
N ALA A 55 -12.07 17.20 -17.09
CA ALA A 55 -11.23 16.43 -16.15
C ALA A 55 -9.95 15.85 -16.77
N ARG A 56 -9.95 15.53 -18.08
CA ARG A 56 -8.77 14.95 -18.76
C ARG A 56 -7.65 15.97 -19.03
N SER A 57 -7.97 17.27 -19.09
CA SER A 57 -6.96 18.34 -19.23
C SER A 57 -6.41 18.86 -17.90
N ALA A 58 -7.08 18.57 -16.76
CA ALA A 58 -6.67 19.01 -15.43
C ALA A 58 -6.07 17.88 -14.55
N GLY A 59 -5.90 16.66 -15.07
CA GLY A 59 -5.60 15.47 -14.26
C GLY A 59 -4.63 14.46 -14.87
N LYS A 60 -3.73 14.87 -15.79
CA LYS A 60 -2.56 14.04 -16.11
C LYS A 60 -1.49 14.27 -15.04
N GLY A 61 -1.48 13.38 -14.04
CA GLY A 61 -0.42 13.30 -13.03
C GLY A 61 -0.91 13.54 -11.61
N ALA A 62 -1.66 12.60 -11.04
CA ALA A 62 -1.86 12.48 -9.59
C ALA A 62 -2.68 11.21 -9.30
N SER A 63 -2.00 10.10 -9.43
CA SER A 63 -2.14 8.87 -8.67
C SER A 63 -2.89 8.68 -7.33
N GLU A 64 -3.20 9.70 -6.52
CA GLU A 64 -3.68 9.64 -5.11
C GLU A 64 -3.88 8.24 -4.44
N GLN A 65 -2.95 7.75 -3.59
CA GLN A 65 -3.17 6.60 -2.70
C GLN A 65 -2.94 6.88 -1.20
N LEU A 66 -3.69 6.17 -0.36
CA LEU A 66 -3.68 6.24 1.09
C LEU A 66 -3.83 4.79 1.59
N PHE A 67 -2.92 4.40 2.49
CA PHE A 67 -2.59 3.05 2.96
C PHE A 67 -3.65 1.93 2.76
N PRO A 68 -3.25 0.76 2.19
CA PRO A 68 -4.17 -0.32 1.90
C PRO A 68 -4.73 -0.98 3.16
N LEU A 69 -6.03 -1.24 3.15
CA LEU A 69 -6.71 -2.13 4.07
C LEU A 69 -6.65 -3.57 3.53
N THR A 70 -5.51 -4.23 3.76
CA THR A 70 -5.20 -5.67 3.51
C THR A 70 -5.30 -6.14 2.06
N GLY A 71 -4.22 -6.66 1.49
CA GLY A 71 -4.25 -7.30 0.17
C GLY A 71 -5.05 -8.60 0.18
N GLU A 72 -5.87 -8.77 -0.86
CA GLU A 72 -6.50 -10.04 -1.19
C GLU A 72 -5.71 -10.67 -2.34
N VAL A 73 -5.13 -11.84 -2.08
CA VAL A 73 -4.72 -12.77 -3.14
C VAL A 73 -5.98 -13.47 -3.64
N ALA A 74 -6.44 -13.08 -4.83
CA ALA A 74 -7.57 -13.76 -5.47
C ALA A 74 -7.15 -15.19 -5.87
N ARG A 75 -7.72 -16.21 -5.20
CA ARG A 75 -7.65 -17.61 -5.63
C ARG A 75 -8.94 -17.98 -6.35
N SER A 76 -8.84 -18.46 -7.58
CA SER A 76 -9.95 -19.21 -8.19
C SER A 76 -9.93 -20.64 -7.63
N ALA A 77 -11.11 -21.19 -7.35
CA ALA A 77 -11.26 -22.55 -6.83
C ALA A 77 -11.75 -23.47 -7.95
N GLY A 78 -11.04 -24.57 -8.19
CA GLY A 78 -11.45 -25.65 -9.10
C GLY A 78 -11.03 -27.02 -8.58
N LYS A 79 -12.00 -27.94 -8.47
CA LYS A 79 -11.81 -29.36 -8.10
C LYS A 79 -11.31 -30.15 -9.31
N GLY A 80 -10.39 -31.10 -9.08
CA GLY A 80 -9.88 -32.00 -10.12
C GLY A 80 -10.76 -33.24 -10.37
N ALA A 81 -10.76 -33.74 -11.60
CA ALA A 81 -10.13 -35.00 -12.01
C ALA A 81 -10.27 -35.18 -13.55
N SER A 82 -9.35 -35.97 -14.10
CA SER A 82 -8.92 -36.15 -15.50
C SER A 82 -9.93 -36.71 -16.51
N GLU A 83 -9.88 -36.22 -17.75
CA GLU A 83 -9.57 -36.96 -19.00
C GLU A 83 -9.70 -36.00 -20.22
N GLN A 84 -8.69 -35.98 -21.12
CA GLN A 84 -8.73 -35.28 -22.41
C GLN A 84 -9.22 -36.27 -23.50
N PRO A 85 -9.93 -35.84 -24.57
CA PRO A 85 -9.46 -34.78 -25.48
C PRO A 85 -10.55 -33.85 -26.08
N GLU A 86 -10.06 -32.94 -26.92
CA GLU A 86 -10.69 -31.81 -27.63
C GLU A 86 -10.95 -30.55 -26.79
N SER A 87 -10.05 -29.58 -26.99
CA SER A 87 -10.07 -28.23 -26.45
C SER A 87 -11.30 -27.44 -26.92
N PRO A 88 -12.19 -26.97 -26.02
CA PRO A 88 -13.14 -25.93 -26.38
C PRO A 88 -12.37 -24.59 -26.51
N PRO A 89 -12.90 -23.62 -27.27
CA PRO A 89 -12.30 -22.29 -27.36
C PRO A 89 -12.21 -21.66 -25.95
N PRO A 90 -11.31 -20.67 -25.75
CA PRO A 90 -11.11 -20.05 -24.45
C PRO A 90 -12.47 -19.64 -23.89
N SER A 91 -12.80 -20.19 -22.72
CA SER A 91 -13.97 -19.81 -21.96
C SER A 91 -14.05 -18.30 -21.96
N ALA A 92 -15.07 -17.76 -22.63
CA ALA A 92 -15.39 -16.36 -22.55
C ALA A 92 -15.48 -16.03 -21.05
N LEU A 93 -14.55 -15.21 -20.58
CA LEU A 93 -14.69 -14.49 -19.32
C LEU A 93 -16.11 -13.98 -19.32
N LEU A 94 -16.96 -14.60 -18.49
CA LEU A 94 -18.35 -14.20 -18.32
C LEU A 94 -18.29 -12.77 -17.80
N THR A 95 -18.37 -11.82 -18.72
CA THR A 95 -18.59 -10.42 -18.41
C THR A 95 -19.91 -10.42 -17.67
N PRO A 96 -19.94 -10.03 -16.37
CA PRO A 96 -21.22 -9.84 -15.70
C PRO A 96 -22.08 -8.91 -16.57
N PRO A 97 -23.41 -9.13 -16.63
CA PRO A 97 -24.25 -8.32 -17.50
C PRO A 97 -24.03 -6.84 -17.18
N PRO A 98 -23.92 -5.97 -18.20
CA PRO A 98 -23.68 -4.56 -17.99
C PRO A 98 -24.74 -4.00 -17.04
N VAL A 99 -24.31 -3.17 -16.10
CA VAL A 99 -25.24 -2.48 -15.18
C VAL A 99 -26.25 -1.73 -16.03
N GLY A 100 -27.52 -2.14 -15.96
CA GLY A 100 -28.59 -1.52 -16.74
C GLY A 100 -28.79 -0.06 -16.36
N ASP A 101 -29.15 0.77 -17.34
CA ASP A 101 -29.33 2.23 -17.19
C ASP A 101 -30.25 2.60 -16.02
N GLU A 102 -31.31 1.82 -15.78
CA GLU A 102 -32.23 2.05 -14.66
C GLU A 102 -31.52 1.95 -13.30
N LEU A 103 -30.74 0.88 -13.09
CA LEU A 103 -30.00 0.67 -11.84
C LEU A 103 -28.91 1.74 -11.67
N ALA A 104 -28.23 2.09 -12.77
CA ALA A 104 -27.21 3.12 -12.76
C ALA A 104 -27.81 4.50 -12.38
N ARG A 105 -28.94 4.91 -12.98
CA ARG A 105 -29.61 6.18 -12.65
C ARG A 105 -30.22 6.19 -11.24
N ARG A 106 -30.83 5.08 -10.82
CA ARG A 106 -31.54 5.01 -9.54
C ARG A 106 -30.62 4.84 -8.33
N ALA A 107 -29.49 4.13 -8.48
CA ALA A 107 -28.61 3.80 -7.37
C ALA A 107 -27.21 4.40 -7.51
N LEU A 108 -26.54 4.23 -8.65
CA LEU A 108 -25.16 4.69 -8.80
C LEU A 108 -25.06 6.22 -8.90
N GLN A 109 -25.87 6.86 -9.74
CA GLN A 109 -25.81 8.31 -9.92
C GLN A 109 -25.98 9.09 -8.60
N PRO A 110 -26.98 8.80 -7.72
CA PRO A 110 -27.07 9.45 -6.42
C PRO A 110 -25.86 9.20 -5.50
N LEU A 111 -25.24 8.01 -5.57
CA LEU A 111 -24.02 7.71 -4.82
C LEU A 111 -22.85 8.56 -5.34
N TRP A 112 -22.70 8.71 -6.65
CA TRP A 112 -21.70 9.58 -7.27
C TRP A 112 -21.93 11.06 -6.93
N ASP A 113 -23.17 11.53 -6.95
CA ASP A 113 -23.51 12.90 -6.61
C ASP A 113 -23.15 13.24 -5.15
N CYS A 114 -23.48 12.34 -4.23
CA CYS A 114 -23.09 12.45 -2.82
C CYS A 114 -21.57 12.34 -2.64
N TRP A 115 -20.92 11.42 -3.35
CA TRP A 115 -19.47 11.26 -3.33
C TRP A 115 -18.75 12.53 -3.79
N ARG A 116 -19.21 13.22 -4.85
CA ARG A 116 -18.58 14.49 -5.27
C ARG A 116 -18.54 15.53 -4.15
N ALA A 117 -19.55 15.60 -3.30
CA ALA A 117 -19.54 16.46 -2.12
C ALA A 117 -18.51 15.98 -1.07
N LEU A 118 -18.50 14.68 -0.75
CA LEU A 118 -17.51 14.09 0.17
C LEU A 118 -16.07 14.27 -0.31
N PHE A 119 -15.84 14.07 -1.60
CA PHE A 119 -14.55 14.23 -2.26
C PHE A 119 -14.06 15.67 -2.22
N ALA A 120 -14.94 16.65 -2.49
CA ALA A 120 -14.61 18.06 -2.34
C ALA A 120 -14.23 18.43 -0.89
N ALA A 121 -14.96 17.89 0.09
CA ALA A 121 -14.61 18.07 1.51
C ALA A 121 -13.27 17.40 1.87
N ARG A 122 -12.98 16.21 1.32
CA ARG A 122 -11.70 15.52 1.50
C ARG A 122 -10.56 16.33 0.90
N LYS A 123 -10.71 16.85 -0.32
CA LYS A 123 -9.71 17.74 -0.96
C LYS A 123 -9.45 18.99 -0.13
N LYS A 124 -10.51 19.64 0.39
CA LYS A 124 -10.36 20.81 1.27
C LYS A 124 -9.64 20.47 2.58
N ARG A 125 -9.83 19.25 3.10
CA ARG A 125 -9.14 18.75 4.30
C ARG A 125 -7.66 18.41 4.04
N ASP A 126 -7.30 18.19 2.79
CA ASP A 126 -5.93 17.99 2.30
C ASP A 126 -5.18 16.87 3.06
N PRO A 127 -5.68 15.61 3.04
CA PRO A 127 -5.00 14.48 3.64
C PRO A 127 -3.66 14.21 2.92
N LEU A 128 -2.79 13.42 3.55
CA LEU A 128 -1.48 13.12 2.99
C LEU A 128 -1.64 12.37 1.67
N GLU A 129 -1.15 12.97 0.58
CA GLU A 129 -1.34 12.46 -0.77
C GLU A 129 -0.08 11.74 -1.25
N LEU A 130 0.00 10.44 -0.96
CA LEU A 130 1.11 9.59 -1.39
C LEU A 130 0.62 8.59 -2.41
N ASP A 131 0.64 9.00 -3.67
CA ASP A 131 0.52 8.04 -4.75
C ASP A 131 1.79 7.23 -4.98
N LEU A 132 1.71 5.95 -4.70
CA LEU A 132 2.68 4.99 -5.18
C LEU A 132 1.92 3.90 -5.94
N PRO A 133 2.41 3.47 -7.11
CA PRO A 133 1.75 2.45 -7.90
C PRO A 133 1.67 1.12 -7.14
N GLU A 134 0.45 0.68 -6.82
CA GLU A 134 0.19 -0.65 -6.26
C GLU A 134 0.31 -1.71 -7.35
N ARG A 135 1.07 -2.78 -7.08
CA ARG A 135 1.28 -3.90 -8.01
C ARG A 135 0.30 -5.02 -7.74
N ARG A 136 -0.28 -5.58 -8.80
CA ARG A 136 -1.15 -6.75 -8.77
C ARG A 136 -0.45 -7.93 -9.44
N VAL A 137 -0.22 -9.00 -8.68
CA VAL A 137 0.26 -10.28 -9.20
C VAL A 137 -0.92 -11.05 -9.76
N VAL A 138 -0.86 -11.41 -11.04
CA VAL A 138 -1.86 -12.23 -11.72
C VAL A 138 -1.32 -13.65 -11.84
N LEU A 139 -2.07 -14.62 -11.29
CA LEU A 139 -1.71 -16.02 -11.32
C LEU A 139 -2.58 -16.79 -12.33
N ASP A 140 -2.01 -17.81 -12.95
CA ASP A 140 -2.76 -18.81 -13.72
C ASP A 140 -3.39 -19.88 -12.79
N GLU A 141 -4.15 -20.80 -13.39
CA GLU A 141 -4.82 -21.90 -12.68
C GLU A 141 -3.85 -22.85 -11.95
N THR A 142 -2.58 -22.87 -12.37
CA THR A 142 -1.51 -23.67 -11.75
C THR A 142 -0.75 -22.91 -10.67
N GLY A 143 -1.10 -21.65 -10.42
CA GLY A 143 -0.46 -20.78 -9.44
C GLY A 143 0.84 -20.12 -9.93
N ARG A 144 1.13 -20.16 -11.24
CA ARG A 144 2.28 -19.45 -11.83
C ARG A 144 1.91 -18.03 -12.18
N ILE A 145 2.89 -17.14 -12.19
CA ILE A 145 2.66 -15.73 -12.48
C ILE A 145 2.56 -15.52 -13.97
N VAL A 146 1.43 -14.96 -14.39
CA VAL A 146 1.16 -14.53 -15.76
C VAL A 146 1.70 -13.13 -15.98
N SER A 147 1.41 -12.21 -15.04
CA SER A 147 1.84 -10.83 -15.12
C SER A 147 1.88 -10.16 -13.76
N ILE A 148 2.68 -9.10 -13.66
CA ILE A 148 2.66 -8.13 -12.57
C ILE A 148 2.30 -6.80 -13.20
N ALA A 149 1.13 -6.27 -12.87
CA ALA A 149 0.60 -5.04 -13.46
C ALA A 149 0.32 -4.01 -12.38
N VAL A 150 0.47 -2.73 -12.71
CA VAL A 150 0.01 -1.65 -11.82
C VAL A 150 -1.51 -1.67 -11.80
N ARG A 151 -2.09 -1.55 -10.60
CA ARG A 151 -3.54 -1.53 -10.43
C ARG A 151 -4.07 -0.13 -10.71
N ASP A 152 -5.01 -0.03 -11.65
CA ASP A 152 -5.72 1.21 -11.91
C ASP A 152 -6.66 1.56 -10.74
N ARG A 153 -6.63 2.84 -10.35
CA ARG A 153 -7.50 3.39 -9.31
C ARG A 153 -8.62 4.22 -9.94
N LEU A 154 -9.77 3.57 -10.14
CA LEU A 154 -10.98 4.19 -10.70
C LEU A 154 -11.73 5.09 -9.70
N ASP A 155 -12.59 5.98 -10.20
CA ASP A 155 -13.47 6.80 -9.35
C ASP A 155 -14.45 5.95 -8.54
N ALA A 156 -14.89 4.81 -9.09
CA ALA A 156 -15.68 3.83 -8.35
C ALA A 156 -14.97 3.33 -7.06
N HIS A 157 -13.64 3.16 -7.09
CA HIS A 157 -12.86 2.79 -5.91
C HIS A 157 -12.82 3.95 -4.89
N ARG A 158 -12.55 5.17 -5.37
CA ARG A 158 -12.50 6.39 -4.55
C ARG A 158 -13.83 6.67 -3.86
N LEU A 159 -14.94 6.44 -4.57
CA LEU A 159 -16.29 6.56 -4.05
C LEU A 159 -16.50 5.68 -2.83
N ILE A 160 -16.21 4.39 -2.95
CA ILE A 160 -16.40 3.46 -1.83
C ILE A 160 -15.49 3.86 -0.67
N GLU A 161 -14.22 4.20 -0.93
CA GLU A 161 -13.30 4.67 0.11
C GLU A 161 -13.87 5.85 0.91
N ASP A 162 -14.37 6.90 0.24
CA ASP A 162 -14.89 8.09 0.90
C ASP A 162 -16.16 7.80 1.70
N PHE A 163 -17.05 6.94 1.20
CA PHE A 163 -18.21 6.47 1.98
C PHE A 163 -17.77 5.67 3.21
N MET A 164 -16.75 4.82 3.08
CA MET A 164 -16.23 4.05 4.22
C MET A 164 -15.57 4.97 5.25
N ILE A 165 -14.78 5.97 4.82
CA ILE A 165 -14.19 6.97 5.70
C ILE A 165 -15.29 7.75 6.44
N ALA A 166 -16.33 8.18 5.74
CA ALA A 166 -17.45 8.89 6.34
C ALA A 166 -18.16 8.05 7.43
N ALA A 167 -18.40 6.76 7.16
CA ALA A 167 -19.00 5.84 8.13
C ALA A 167 -18.07 5.59 9.34
N ASN A 168 -16.77 5.43 9.11
CA ASN A 168 -15.75 5.26 10.15
C ASN A 168 -15.66 6.49 11.07
N VAL A 169 -15.66 7.70 10.51
CA VAL A 169 -15.71 8.95 11.28
C VAL A 169 -17.00 9.06 12.08
N ALA A 170 -18.13 8.73 11.48
CA ALA A 170 -19.42 8.73 12.17
C ALA A 170 -19.46 7.74 13.34
N ALA A 171 -18.88 6.56 13.19
CA ALA A 171 -18.81 5.55 14.25
C ALA A 171 -17.97 6.04 15.44
N ALA A 172 -16.78 6.58 15.19
CA ALA A 172 -15.92 7.14 16.23
C ALA A 172 -16.65 8.26 16.99
N LYS A 173 -17.17 9.27 16.27
CA LYS A 173 -17.87 10.42 16.88
C LYS A 173 -19.15 10.03 17.61
N ALA A 174 -19.87 9.02 17.12
CA ALA A 174 -21.08 8.51 17.77
C ALA A 174 -20.78 7.90 19.15
N LEU A 175 -19.71 7.12 19.25
CA LEU A 175 -19.30 6.49 20.50
C LEU A 175 -18.70 7.52 21.48
N GLU A 176 -17.90 8.47 20.98
CA GLU A 176 -17.39 9.60 21.77
C GLU A 176 -18.54 10.38 22.42
N ALA A 177 -19.58 10.73 21.64
CA ALA A 177 -20.75 11.45 22.14
C ALA A 177 -21.53 10.64 23.20
N LYS A 178 -21.47 9.31 23.14
CA LYS A 178 -22.07 8.39 24.13
C LYS A 178 -21.14 8.09 25.31
N LYS A 179 -19.91 8.65 25.34
CA LYS A 179 -18.85 8.30 26.30
C LYS A 179 -18.62 6.78 26.37
N SER A 180 -18.82 6.10 25.23
CA SER A 180 -18.60 4.66 25.12
C SER A 180 -17.14 4.38 24.77
N PRO A 181 -16.56 3.24 25.18
CA PRO A 181 -15.23 2.83 24.76
C PRO A 181 -15.10 2.75 23.23
N VAL A 182 -13.96 3.19 22.68
CA VAL A 182 -13.71 3.22 21.24
C VAL A 182 -12.34 2.65 20.95
N MET A 183 -12.27 1.70 20.03
CA MET A 183 -11.01 1.27 19.44
C MET A 183 -10.67 2.20 18.26
N TYR A 184 -9.84 3.21 18.51
CA TYR A 184 -9.42 4.15 17.47
C TYR A 184 -8.39 3.51 16.55
N ARG A 185 -8.39 3.94 15.29
CA ARG A 185 -7.27 3.74 14.37
C ARG A 185 -6.42 5.01 14.42
N VAL A 186 -5.32 4.95 15.15
CA VAL A 186 -4.42 6.06 15.41
C VAL A 186 -3.33 6.11 14.36
N HIS A 187 -2.99 7.31 13.90
CA HIS A 187 -1.79 7.57 13.10
C HIS A 187 -1.20 8.89 13.57
N GLU A 188 -0.04 8.86 14.20
CA GLU A 188 0.56 10.04 14.82
C GLU A 188 1.45 10.82 13.86
N VAL A 189 1.70 12.09 14.21
CA VAL A 189 2.69 12.92 13.53
C VAL A 189 4.06 12.25 13.60
N PRO A 190 4.88 12.28 12.53
CA PRO A 190 6.26 11.84 12.59
C PRO A 190 7.05 12.47 13.72
N GLY A 191 7.89 11.68 14.39
CA GLY A 191 8.79 12.16 15.42
C GLY A 191 9.79 13.21 14.90
N ARG A 192 10.24 14.09 15.79
CA ARG A 192 11.13 15.22 15.44
C ARG A 192 12.39 14.80 14.68
N GLU A 193 13.00 13.69 15.10
CA GLU A 193 14.19 13.13 14.47
C GLU A 193 13.95 12.77 13.00
N LYS A 194 12.86 12.06 12.70
CA LYS A 194 12.48 11.71 11.32
C LYS A 194 12.21 12.95 10.46
N LEU A 195 11.58 13.97 11.04
CA LEU A 195 11.33 15.24 10.37
C LEU A 195 12.61 16.01 10.05
N VAL A 196 13.59 15.99 10.96
CA VAL A 196 14.93 16.57 10.72
C VAL A 196 15.64 15.82 9.60
N ALA A 197 15.65 14.48 9.62
CA ALA A 197 16.22 13.68 8.55
C ALA A 197 15.55 13.94 7.20
N LEU A 198 14.22 14.10 7.16
CA LEU A 198 13.50 14.45 5.94
C LEU A 198 13.88 15.86 5.45
N ARG A 199 14.01 16.85 6.35
CA ARG A 199 14.46 18.20 5.98
C ARG A 199 15.82 18.15 5.31
N ASP A 200 16.77 17.44 5.91
CA ASP A 200 18.14 17.35 5.40
C ASP A 200 18.18 16.65 4.04
N TYR A 201 17.35 15.61 3.85
CA TYR A 201 17.14 14.98 2.55
C TYR A 201 16.52 15.92 1.52
N LEU A 202 15.47 16.67 1.87
CA LEU A 202 14.83 17.63 0.96
C LEU A 202 15.77 18.77 0.54
N ALA A 203 16.70 19.17 1.43
CA ALA A 203 17.69 20.19 1.13
C ALA A 203 18.63 19.78 -0.03
N THR A 204 18.88 18.48 -0.24
CA THR A 204 19.70 18.01 -1.39
C THR A 204 19.00 18.22 -2.73
N PHE A 205 17.68 18.40 -2.73
CA PHE A 205 16.87 18.74 -3.90
C PHE A 205 16.56 20.24 -3.98
N GLY A 206 17.22 21.07 -3.15
CA GLY A 206 16.93 22.51 -3.07
C GLY A 206 15.59 22.85 -2.43
N VAL A 207 14.92 21.90 -1.78
CA VAL A 207 13.62 22.10 -1.14
C VAL A 207 13.82 22.43 0.35
N ASN A 208 13.48 23.66 0.74
CA ASN A 208 13.57 24.08 2.14
C ASN A 208 12.34 23.60 2.94
N PHE A 209 12.56 22.76 3.96
CA PHE A 209 11.52 22.33 4.88
C PHE A 209 11.67 23.01 6.26
N ALA A 210 10.87 24.04 6.49
CA ALA A 210 10.85 24.77 7.75
C ALA A 210 10.11 23.99 8.85
N LEU A 211 10.83 23.64 9.91
CA LEU A 211 10.34 22.83 11.03
C LEU A 211 9.85 23.64 12.25
N GLY A 212 9.59 24.94 12.06
CA GLY A 212 9.16 25.87 13.12
C GLY A 212 7.65 25.94 13.34
N GLN A 213 6.85 25.41 12.41
CA GLN A 213 5.39 25.35 12.51
C GLN A 213 4.90 23.93 12.82
N VAL A 214 3.66 23.81 13.28
CA VAL A 214 2.99 22.50 13.44
C VAL A 214 2.94 21.81 12.09
N VAL A 215 3.54 20.63 12.01
CA VAL A 215 3.56 19.83 10.78
C VAL A 215 2.17 19.23 10.54
N THR A 216 1.63 19.47 9.35
CA THR A 216 0.33 18.96 8.90
C THR A 216 0.50 18.14 7.62
N PRO A 217 -0.46 17.28 7.24
CA PRO A 217 -0.42 16.57 5.96
C PRO A 217 -0.26 17.51 4.76
N ALA A 218 -1.00 18.63 4.76
CA ALA A 218 -0.86 19.71 3.79
C ALA A 218 0.58 20.26 3.66
N THR A 219 1.37 20.20 4.74
CA THR A 219 2.78 20.60 4.69
C THR A 219 3.59 19.68 3.79
N PHE A 220 3.35 18.37 3.87
CA PHE A 220 3.99 17.40 2.99
C PHE A 220 3.51 17.54 1.53
N ASN A 221 2.21 17.73 1.31
CA ASN A 221 1.66 17.93 -0.04
C ASN A 221 2.28 19.16 -0.73
N ARG A 222 2.49 20.25 0.01
CA ARG A 222 3.22 21.44 -0.49
C ARG A 222 4.67 21.12 -0.84
N LEU A 223 5.38 20.36 -0.02
CA LEU A 223 6.76 19.96 -0.30
C LEU A 223 6.84 19.10 -1.57
N LEU A 224 5.92 18.17 -1.74
CA LEU A 224 5.82 17.32 -2.94
C LEU A 224 5.52 18.15 -4.20
N ALA A 225 4.72 19.21 -4.09
CA ALA A 225 4.42 20.11 -5.20
C ALA A 225 5.61 20.98 -5.64
N LEU A 226 6.61 21.18 -4.77
CA LEU A 226 7.83 21.93 -5.11
C LEU A 226 8.84 21.10 -5.92
N VAL A 227 8.70 19.77 -5.92
CA VAL A 227 9.56 18.86 -6.68
C VAL A 227 8.97 18.70 -8.09
N ALA A 228 9.56 19.42 -9.05
CA ALA A 228 9.05 19.51 -10.42
C ALA A 228 9.37 18.29 -11.28
N ASP A 229 10.51 17.64 -11.04
CA ASP A 229 10.95 16.48 -11.81
C ASP A 229 10.24 15.19 -11.35
N ALA A 230 9.78 14.39 -12.30
CA ALA A 230 8.94 13.20 -12.03
C ALA A 230 9.71 12.08 -11.31
N GLU A 231 11.00 11.90 -11.64
CA GLU A 231 11.86 10.89 -11.02
C GLU A 231 12.18 11.29 -9.57
N HIS A 232 12.60 12.53 -9.36
CA HIS A 232 12.83 13.07 -8.01
C HIS A 232 11.55 13.09 -7.17
N ARG A 233 10.39 13.39 -7.77
CA ARG A 233 9.12 13.39 -7.05
C ARG A 233 8.80 12.01 -6.48
N THR A 234 9.02 10.94 -7.24
CA THR A 234 8.83 9.56 -6.76
C THR A 234 9.73 9.25 -5.57
N GLN A 235 11.01 9.61 -5.64
CA GLN A 235 11.97 9.41 -4.55
C GLN A 235 11.56 10.17 -3.28
N VAL A 236 11.13 11.43 -3.42
CA VAL A 236 10.67 12.24 -2.30
C VAL A 236 9.38 11.65 -1.70
N MET A 237 8.45 11.14 -2.51
CA MET A 237 7.24 10.48 -2.01
C MET A 237 7.56 9.22 -1.20
N GLU A 238 8.47 8.37 -1.68
CA GLU A 238 8.96 7.21 -0.93
C GLU A 238 9.61 7.63 0.39
N GLN A 239 10.39 8.71 0.40
CA GLN A 239 11.04 9.20 1.62
C GLN A 239 10.04 9.84 2.61
N VAL A 240 9.03 10.56 2.11
CA VAL A 240 7.93 11.06 2.93
C VAL A 240 7.16 9.90 3.55
N LEU A 241 6.91 8.82 2.80
CA LEU A 241 6.28 7.60 3.32
C LEU A 241 7.11 6.98 4.46
N ARG A 242 8.43 6.82 4.27
CA ARG A 242 9.34 6.29 5.30
C ARG A 242 9.43 7.17 6.56
N THR A 243 9.15 8.46 6.41
CA THR A 243 9.07 9.42 7.52
C THR A 243 7.82 9.21 8.38
N GLN A 244 6.73 8.66 7.81
CA GLN A 244 5.48 8.46 8.54
C GLN A 244 5.60 7.45 9.70
N THR A 245 4.67 7.55 10.66
CA THR A 245 4.51 6.52 11.68
C THR A 245 3.62 5.41 11.16
N GLN A 246 3.77 4.19 11.68
CA GLN A 246 2.82 3.15 11.35
C GLN A 246 1.54 3.38 12.15
N ALA A 247 0.39 3.35 11.46
CA ALA A 247 -0.90 3.44 12.14
C ALA A 247 -1.17 2.19 12.99
N TYR A 248 -1.83 2.36 14.13
CA TYR A 248 -2.06 1.30 15.12
C TYR A 248 -3.43 1.44 15.78
N TYR A 249 -3.83 0.44 16.58
CA TYR A 249 -5.11 0.43 17.29
C TYR A 249 -4.92 0.73 18.78
N ALA A 250 -5.67 1.69 19.30
CA ALA A 250 -5.60 2.08 20.71
C ALA A 250 -6.93 2.65 21.24
N PRO A 251 -7.17 2.56 22.57
CA PRO A 251 -8.35 3.16 23.20
C PRO A 251 -8.24 4.68 23.36
N ALA A 252 -7.03 5.24 23.35
CA ALA A 252 -6.78 6.67 23.42
C ALA A 252 -6.83 7.29 22.02
N ASN A 253 -7.56 8.39 21.87
CA ASN A 253 -7.63 9.12 20.60
C ASN A 253 -6.42 10.07 20.46
N MET A 254 -5.54 9.77 19.50
CA MET A 254 -4.43 10.64 19.11
C MET A 254 -4.59 11.20 17.68
N GLY A 255 -5.80 11.08 17.12
CA GLY A 255 -6.10 11.45 15.74
C GLY A 255 -5.52 10.51 14.69
N HIS A 256 -5.74 10.87 13.43
CA HIS A 256 -5.22 10.15 12.28
C HIS A 256 -4.55 11.13 11.30
N PHE A 257 -3.25 11.34 11.50
CA PHE A 257 -2.40 12.28 10.78
C PHE A 257 -2.59 12.18 9.27
N GLY A 258 -2.30 11.02 8.68
CA GLY A 258 -2.40 10.82 7.22
C GLY A 258 -3.78 11.10 6.60
N LEU A 259 -4.86 11.02 7.38
CA LEU A 259 -6.22 11.33 6.89
C LEU A 259 -6.66 12.77 7.23
N ALA A 260 -5.84 13.50 7.99
CA ALA A 260 -6.17 14.79 8.58
C ALA A 260 -7.48 14.75 9.40
N LEU A 261 -7.71 13.68 10.16
CA LEU A 261 -8.94 13.48 10.96
C LEU A 261 -8.64 13.49 12.47
N GLY A 262 -9.47 14.17 13.24
CA GLY A 262 -9.36 14.21 14.71
C GLY A 262 -9.89 12.95 15.41
N SER A 263 -10.83 12.23 14.80
CA SER A 263 -11.39 10.99 15.33
C SER A 263 -11.63 10.01 14.19
N TYR A 264 -11.09 8.79 14.30
CA TYR A 264 -11.21 7.76 13.28
C TYR A 264 -11.15 6.37 13.92
N ALA A 265 -12.10 5.51 13.55
CA ALA A 265 -12.18 4.13 14.01
C ALA A 265 -12.69 3.26 12.85
N HIS A 266 -12.12 2.07 12.68
CA HIS A 266 -12.60 1.15 11.64
C HIS A 266 -13.94 0.53 12.05
N PHE A 267 -14.92 0.63 11.17
CA PHE A 267 -16.29 0.13 11.35
C PHE A 267 -16.75 -0.75 10.18
N THR A 268 -16.18 -0.57 9.00
CA THR A 268 -16.76 -1.05 7.73
C THR A 268 -16.36 -2.45 7.30
N SER A 269 -15.51 -3.18 8.05
CA SER A 269 -15.07 -4.53 7.67
C SER A 269 -14.92 -5.52 8.84
N PRO A 270 -15.97 -5.73 9.67
CA PRO A 270 -15.94 -6.66 10.81
C PRO A 270 -15.70 -8.13 10.43
N ILE A 271 -15.87 -8.51 9.15
CA ILE A 271 -15.61 -9.87 8.67
C ILE A 271 -14.11 -10.20 8.68
N ARG A 272 -13.25 -9.20 8.47
CA ARG A 272 -11.80 -9.38 8.28
C ARG A 272 -10.93 -8.60 9.27
N ARG A 273 -11.53 -7.80 10.15
CA ARG A 273 -10.82 -7.00 11.16
C ARG A 273 -11.54 -7.06 12.50
N TYR A 274 -10.81 -7.47 13.54
CA TYR A 274 -11.35 -7.57 14.89
C TYR A 274 -11.61 -6.20 15.55
N ALA A 275 -10.88 -5.16 15.16
CA ALA A 275 -11.14 -3.79 15.63
C ALA A 275 -12.56 -3.33 15.27
N ASP A 276 -13.00 -3.60 14.03
CA ASP A 276 -14.36 -3.30 13.58
C ASP A 276 -15.40 -4.10 14.38
N VAL A 277 -15.11 -5.34 14.79
CA VAL A 277 -15.99 -6.11 15.69
C VAL A 277 -16.16 -5.41 17.03
N LEU A 278 -15.08 -4.91 17.64
CA LEU A 278 -15.16 -4.15 18.89
C LEU A 278 -15.97 -2.87 18.74
N VAL A 279 -15.78 -2.13 17.63
CA VAL A 279 -16.56 -0.92 17.33
C VAL A 279 -18.04 -1.27 17.14
N HIS A 280 -18.37 -2.38 16.47
CA HIS A 280 -19.74 -2.88 16.34
C HIS A 280 -20.35 -3.21 17.70
N ARG A 281 -19.63 -3.94 18.55
CA ARG A 281 -20.03 -4.28 19.92
C ARG A 281 -20.24 -3.01 20.77
N ALA A 282 -19.35 -2.04 20.66
CA ALA A 282 -19.45 -0.76 21.35
C ALA A 282 -20.69 0.03 20.89
N LEU A 283 -20.98 0.05 19.58
CA LEU A 283 -22.18 0.69 19.04
C LEU A 283 -23.46 -0.01 19.51
N VAL A 284 -23.46 -1.35 19.56
CA VAL A 284 -24.59 -2.13 20.05
C VAL A 284 -24.89 -1.81 21.52
N ARG A 285 -23.85 -1.75 22.37
CA ARG A 285 -24.00 -1.36 23.78
C ARG A 285 -24.41 0.10 23.94
N GLY A 286 -23.67 1.03 23.35
CA GLY A 286 -23.85 2.48 23.53
C GLY A 286 -25.18 3.02 22.97
N PHE A 287 -25.79 2.33 21.99
CA PHE A 287 -27.08 2.69 21.41
C PHE A 287 -28.21 1.71 21.76
N GLY A 288 -27.97 0.70 22.60
CA GLY A 288 -29.01 -0.25 23.02
C GLY A 288 -29.61 -1.06 21.87
N LEU A 289 -28.76 -1.52 20.92
CA LEU A 289 -29.21 -2.19 19.69
C LEU A 289 -29.42 -3.71 19.87
N GLY A 290 -29.69 -4.17 21.10
CA GLY A 290 -29.91 -5.58 21.45
C GLY A 290 -28.66 -6.31 21.93
N GLU A 291 -28.67 -7.64 21.83
CA GLU A 291 -27.61 -8.53 22.33
C GLU A 291 -26.29 -8.42 21.56
N GLY A 292 -25.19 -8.83 22.20
CA GLY A 292 -23.85 -8.81 21.60
C GLY A 292 -23.19 -7.42 21.65
N GLY A 293 -23.46 -6.65 22.70
CA GLY A 293 -22.73 -5.43 23.01
C GLY A 293 -21.34 -5.71 23.59
N LEU A 294 -20.51 -4.67 23.67
CA LEU A 294 -19.16 -4.74 24.24
C LEU A 294 -19.24 -5.14 25.72
N THR A 295 -18.48 -6.16 26.13
CA THR A 295 -18.44 -6.56 27.55
C THR A 295 -17.56 -5.62 28.37
N ASP A 296 -17.67 -5.69 29.71
CA ASP A 296 -16.79 -4.93 30.60
C ASP A 296 -15.34 -5.40 30.49
N ASP A 297 -15.09 -6.72 30.45
CA ASP A 297 -13.76 -7.28 30.24
C ASP A 297 -13.10 -6.80 28.92
N GLU A 298 -13.88 -6.66 27.85
CA GLU A 298 -13.40 -6.13 26.57
C GLU A 298 -13.10 -4.64 26.64
N ALA A 299 -13.90 -3.88 27.38
CA ALA A 299 -13.69 -2.46 27.60
C ALA A 299 -12.43 -2.20 28.44
N ASP A 300 -12.27 -2.92 29.54
CA ASP A 300 -11.11 -2.83 30.44
C ASP A 300 -9.83 -3.36 29.77
N GLY A 301 -9.96 -4.41 28.95
CA GLY A 301 -8.87 -5.03 28.20
C GLY A 301 -8.50 -4.33 26.88
N MET A 302 -9.13 -3.20 26.54
CA MET A 302 -9.04 -2.62 25.20
C MET A 302 -7.62 -2.27 24.75
N ALA A 303 -6.76 -1.78 25.65
CA ALA A 303 -5.36 -1.47 25.34
C ALA A 303 -4.59 -2.73 24.85
N ARG A 304 -4.65 -3.81 25.63
CA ARG A 304 -4.03 -5.10 25.31
C ARG A 304 -4.59 -5.69 24.00
N ILE A 305 -5.89 -5.55 23.77
CA ILE A 305 -6.51 -6.03 22.53
C ILE A 305 -6.03 -5.20 21.33
N GLY A 306 -5.91 -3.88 21.47
CA GLY A 306 -5.38 -2.98 20.43
C GLY A 306 -3.94 -3.33 20.02
N GLU A 307 -3.08 -3.63 21.00
CA GLU A 307 -1.71 -4.11 20.76
C GLU A 307 -1.70 -5.43 19.99
N ALA A 308 -2.52 -6.40 20.38
CA ALA A 308 -2.62 -7.70 19.72
C ALA A 308 -3.12 -7.58 18.27
N ILE A 309 -4.13 -6.74 18.02
CA ILE A 309 -4.63 -6.47 16.67
C ILE A 309 -3.51 -5.85 15.82
N SER A 310 -2.80 -4.84 16.36
CA SER A 310 -1.73 -4.14 15.65
C SER A 310 -0.54 -5.06 15.35
N ALA A 311 -0.20 -5.99 16.26
CA ALA A 311 0.83 -7.00 16.02
C ALA A 311 0.40 -8.02 14.96
N ALA A 312 -0.86 -8.46 14.97
CA ALA A 312 -1.39 -9.36 13.95
C ALA A 312 -1.40 -8.70 12.56
N GLU A 313 -1.72 -7.40 12.49
CA GLU A 313 -1.66 -6.61 11.25
C GLU A 313 -0.22 -6.55 10.70
N ARG A 314 0.77 -6.21 11.54
CA ARG A 314 2.20 -6.19 11.13
C ARG A 314 2.65 -7.53 10.58
N ARG A 315 2.34 -8.62 11.29
CA ARG A 315 2.68 -9.99 10.86
C ARG A 315 2.01 -10.35 9.53
N ALA A 316 0.76 -9.94 9.31
CA ALA A 316 0.07 -10.18 8.05
C ALA A 316 0.70 -9.40 6.89
N MET A 317 1.07 -8.13 7.12
CA MET A 317 1.77 -7.31 6.13
C MET A 317 3.15 -7.87 5.77
N GLU A 318 3.92 -8.34 6.75
CA GLU A 318 5.22 -9.00 6.52
C GLU A 318 5.05 -10.26 5.66
N ALA A 319 4.08 -11.10 5.99
CA ALA A 319 3.79 -12.31 5.22
C ALA A 319 3.32 -12.01 3.78
N GLU A 320 2.52 -10.95 3.59
CA GLU A 320 2.09 -10.49 2.27
C GLU A 320 3.29 -10.03 1.44
N ARG A 321 4.16 -9.19 2.02
CA ARG A 321 5.39 -8.72 1.37
C ARG A 321 6.29 -9.88 0.97
N GLU A 322 6.60 -10.78 1.90
CA GLU A 322 7.43 -11.96 1.60
C GLU A 322 6.83 -12.83 0.49
N THR A 323 5.51 -12.96 0.46
CA THR A 323 4.81 -13.73 -0.57
C THR A 323 4.97 -13.07 -1.94
N VAL A 324 4.81 -11.74 -2.02
CA VAL A 324 5.03 -10.97 -3.25
C VAL A 324 6.48 -11.10 -3.70
N ASP A 325 7.46 -10.98 -2.81
CA ASP A 325 8.88 -11.10 -3.14
C ASP A 325 9.21 -12.48 -3.72
N ARG A 326 8.67 -13.56 -3.13
CA ARG A 326 8.81 -14.93 -3.64
C ARG A 326 8.18 -15.12 -5.01
N TYR A 327 6.99 -14.54 -5.21
CA TYR A 327 6.34 -14.54 -6.51
C TYR A 327 7.21 -13.81 -7.54
N VAL A 328 7.62 -12.58 -7.28
CA VAL A 328 8.46 -11.81 -8.19
C VAL A 328 9.76 -12.55 -8.51
N ALA A 329 10.41 -13.17 -7.53
CA ALA A 329 11.60 -13.99 -7.75
C ALA A 329 11.31 -15.24 -8.60
N ALA A 330 10.17 -15.88 -8.42
CA ALA A 330 9.73 -16.98 -9.28
C ALA A 330 9.56 -16.53 -10.74
N PHE A 331 8.97 -15.36 -10.96
CA PHE A 331 8.82 -14.78 -12.29
C PHE A 331 10.16 -14.40 -12.93
N LEU A 332 11.05 -13.77 -12.16
CA LEU A 332 12.36 -13.35 -12.64
C LEU A 332 13.34 -14.51 -12.83
N SER A 333 13.09 -15.67 -12.21
CA SER A 333 13.93 -16.87 -12.40
C SER A 333 13.99 -17.35 -13.85
N THR A 334 12.96 -17.08 -14.65
CA THR A 334 12.96 -17.42 -16.09
C THR A 334 13.71 -16.40 -16.95
N ARG A 335 14.22 -15.31 -16.35
CA ARG A 335 14.90 -14.18 -17.00
C ARG A 335 16.34 -13.99 -16.50
N VAL A 336 16.90 -14.98 -15.80
CA VAL A 336 18.29 -14.93 -15.34
C VAL A 336 19.23 -14.79 -16.54
N GLY A 337 20.16 -13.84 -16.46
CA GLY A 337 21.10 -13.45 -17.51
C GLY A 337 20.66 -12.22 -18.31
N GLU A 338 19.38 -11.82 -18.25
CA GLU A 338 18.88 -10.60 -18.89
C GLU A 338 19.36 -9.34 -18.19
N VAL A 339 19.48 -8.25 -18.95
CA VAL A 339 19.73 -6.91 -18.44
C VAL A 339 18.40 -6.22 -18.25
N LEU A 340 18.14 -5.76 -17.04
CA LEU A 340 16.87 -5.17 -16.62
C LEU A 340 17.09 -3.73 -16.18
N ASP A 341 16.11 -2.87 -16.44
CA ASP A 341 16.07 -1.54 -15.85
C ASP A 341 15.74 -1.67 -14.36
N THR A 342 16.62 -1.12 -13.53
CA THR A 342 16.52 -1.22 -12.07
C THR A 342 16.75 0.14 -11.42
N ARG A 343 16.24 0.28 -10.19
CA ARG A 343 16.44 1.48 -9.37
C ARG A 343 17.06 1.12 -8.04
N ILE A 344 18.12 1.83 -7.63
CA ILE A 344 18.75 1.64 -6.32
C ILE A 344 17.78 2.09 -5.22
N THR A 345 17.43 1.20 -4.30
CA THR A 345 16.51 1.50 -3.18
C THR A 345 17.20 1.69 -1.83
N GLY A 346 18.47 1.28 -1.74
CA GLY A 346 19.30 1.48 -0.56
C GLY A 346 20.75 1.15 -0.84
N VAL A 347 21.65 1.83 -0.13
CA VAL A 347 23.09 1.63 -0.25
C VAL A 347 23.64 1.26 1.12
N ALA A 348 24.56 0.29 1.14
CA ALA A 348 25.25 -0.18 2.33
C ALA A 348 26.75 -0.34 2.03
N ASN A 349 27.54 -0.63 3.06
CA ASN A 349 28.97 -0.85 2.90
C ASN A 349 29.34 -2.09 2.07
N PHE A 350 28.46 -3.09 1.99
CA PHE A 350 28.71 -4.33 1.24
C PHE A 350 28.16 -4.31 -0.20
N GLY A 351 27.59 -3.19 -0.64
CA GLY A 351 26.94 -3.06 -1.95
C GLY A 351 25.68 -2.23 -1.88
N PHE A 352 24.79 -2.40 -2.85
CA PHE A 352 23.51 -1.70 -2.86
C PHE A 352 22.36 -2.61 -3.26
N PHE A 353 21.16 -2.27 -2.83
CA PHE A 353 19.93 -2.94 -3.21
C PHE A 353 19.30 -2.21 -4.39
N ALA A 354 18.86 -2.97 -5.38
CA ALA A 354 18.16 -2.45 -6.55
C ALA A 354 16.87 -3.22 -6.79
N THR A 355 15.84 -2.50 -7.23
CA THR A 355 14.51 -3.05 -7.53
C THR A 355 14.26 -2.97 -9.03
N VAL A 356 13.74 -4.05 -9.64
CA VAL A 356 13.39 -4.03 -11.07
C VAL A 356 12.22 -3.07 -11.33
N GLU A 357 12.37 -2.20 -12.33
CA GLU A 357 11.32 -1.24 -12.68
C GLU A 357 10.08 -1.93 -13.26
N GLY A 358 8.89 -1.41 -12.92
CA GLY A 358 7.59 -1.98 -13.31
C GLY A 358 7.20 -3.28 -12.60
N ILE A 359 8.14 -4.21 -12.43
CA ILE A 359 7.89 -5.56 -11.90
C ILE A 359 8.07 -5.62 -10.38
N GLY A 360 9.06 -4.90 -9.84
CA GLY A 360 9.51 -5.05 -8.45
C GLY A 360 10.55 -6.15 -8.28
N GLY A 361 10.79 -6.54 -7.04
CA GLY A 361 11.80 -7.53 -6.68
C GLY A 361 13.10 -6.86 -6.30
N ASP A 362 13.42 -6.92 -5.01
CA ASP A 362 14.63 -6.32 -4.45
C ASP A 362 15.78 -7.32 -4.53
N GLY A 363 16.89 -6.90 -5.13
CA GLY A 363 18.09 -7.70 -5.23
C GLY A 363 19.34 -6.97 -4.80
N LEU A 364 20.31 -7.74 -4.33
CA LEU A 364 21.60 -7.22 -3.91
C LEU A 364 22.54 -7.13 -5.12
N VAL A 365 23.24 -6.01 -5.22
CA VAL A 365 24.44 -5.84 -6.04
C VAL A 365 25.62 -5.79 -5.09
N PRO A 366 26.36 -6.89 -4.91
CA PRO A 366 27.50 -6.91 -4.01
C PRO A 366 28.58 -5.95 -4.49
N VAL A 367 29.28 -5.27 -3.58
CA VAL A 367 30.40 -4.38 -3.95
C VAL A 367 31.47 -5.08 -4.80
N SER A 368 31.63 -6.40 -4.61
CA SER A 368 32.57 -7.23 -5.37
C SER A 368 32.22 -7.38 -6.86
N THR A 369 31.00 -7.03 -7.28
CA THR A 369 30.56 -7.08 -8.69
C THR A 369 30.62 -5.70 -9.37
N LEU A 370 31.11 -4.67 -8.67
CA LEU A 370 31.14 -3.28 -9.16
C LEU A 370 32.42 -2.90 -9.95
N GLY A 371 33.31 -3.85 -10.21
CA GLY A 371 34.53 -3.64 -10.98
C GLY A 371 35.81 -3.60 -10.17
N ASP A 372 36.91 -3.27 -10.84
CA ASP A 372 38.23 -3.10 -10.24
C ASP A 372 38.42 -1.69 -9.70
N ASP A 373 37.57 -1.32 -8.73
CA ASP A 373 37.73 -0.12 -7.91
C ASP A 373 37.52 -0.47 -6.44
N TYR A 374 38.07 0.35 -5.54
CA TYR A 374 37.76 0.27 -4.12
C TYR A 374 36.62 1.24 -3.83
N TYR A 375 35.47 0.72 -3.42
CA TYR A 375 34.30 1.54 -3.11
C TYR A 375 34.21 1.83 -1.62
N ARG A 376 34.24 3.11 -1.26
CA ARG A 376 34.06 3.60 0.11
C ARG A 376 32.60 3.96 0.34
N PHE A 377 32.06 3.52 1.47
CA PHE A 377 30.72 3.91 1.91
C PHE A 377 30.78 5.21 2.69
N ASP A 378 30.07 6.23 2.21
CA ASP A 378 29.81 7.45 2.96
C ASP A 378 28.51 7.29 3.75
N GLU A 379 28.62 7.21 5.07
CA GLU A 379 27.49 7.00 5.97
C GLU A 379 26.55 8.21 6.04
N ALA A 380 27.09 9.42 5.88
CA ALA A 380 26.32 10.67 5.91
C ALA A 380 25.53 10.87 4.61
N ALA A 381 26.20 10.66 3.46
CA ALA A 381 25.58 10.79 2.14
C ALA A 381 24.79 9.53 1.73
N ARG A 382 24.97 8.40 2.43
CA ARG A 382 24.44 7.08 2.10
C ARG A 382 24.75 6.66 0.66
N THR A 383 26.02 6.79 0.29
CA THR A 383 26.51 6.48 -1.06
C THR A 383 27.74 5.59 -1.05
N LEU A 384 27.92 4.83 -2.12
CA LEU A 384 29.18 4.14 -2.43
C LEU A 384 29.89 4.94 -3.50
N GLU A 385 31.15 5.28 -3.24
CA GLU A 385 31.99 6.05 -4.17
C GLU A 385 33.29 5.31 -4.44
N GLY A 386 33.64 5.17 -5.72
CA GLY A 386 34.88 4.52 -6.14
C GLY A 386 36.09 5.45 -5.97
N ASP A 387 37.12 4.99 -5.27
CA ASP A 387 38.32 5.79 -4.97
C ASP A 387 39.09 6.18 -6.23
N ALA A 388 39.19 5.28 -7.22
CA ALA A 388 39.95 5.53 -8.45
C ALA A 388 39.10 6.15 -9.56
N THR A 389 37.84 5.72 -9.69
CA THR A 389 36.94 6.14 -10.78
C THR A 389 36.09 7.35 -10.43
N GLY A 390 35.87 7.64 -9.14
CA GLY A 390 34.88 8.61 -8.68
C GLY A 390 33.44 8.18 -8.95
N THR A 391 33.21 6.92 -9.35
CA THR A 391 31.85 6.43 -9.66
C THR A 391 31.02 6.39 -8.38
N ARG A 392 29.87 7.06 -8.40
CA ARG A 392 29.00 7.19 -7.24
C ARG A 392 27.69 6.43 -7.44
N TYR A 393 27.33 5.58 -6.48
CA TYR A 393 26.05 4.91 -6.38
C TYR A 393 25.26 5.46 -5.20
N ALA A 394 24.06 5.95 -5.47
CA ALA A 394 23.16 6.56 -4.51
C ALA A 394 21.75 5.98 -4.64
N ALA A 395 21.00 5.96 -3.54
CA ALA A 395 19.58 5.62 -3.59
C ALA A 395 18.83 6.55 -4.56
N GLY A 396 17.93 5.96 -5.34
CA GLY A 396 17.15 6.65 -6.36
C GLY A 396 17.74 6.55 -7.78
N MET A 397 19.03 6.27 -7.93
CA MET A 397 19.64 6.13 -9.26
C MET A 397 19.06 4.95 -10.04
N THR A 398 18.79 5.17 -11.31
CA THR A 398 18.37 4.14 -12.27
C THR A 398 19.59 3.59 -13.02
N LEU A 399 19.68 2.26 -13.11
CA LEU A 399 20.80 1.55 -13.72
C LEU A 399 20.30 0.31 -14.45
N GLN A 400 20.99 -0.04 -15.53
CA GLN A 400 20.82 -1.32 -16.20
C GLN A 400 21.68 -2.38 -15.53
N LEU A 401 21.04 -3.36 -14.92
CA LEU A 401 21.71 -4.42 -14.17
C LEU A 401 21.38 -5.78 -14.75
N ARG A 402 22.37 -6.66 -14.82
CA ARG A 402 22.19 -8.05 -15.23
C ARG A 402 21.67 -8.86 -14.05
N LEU A 403 20.57 -9.59 -14.25
CA LEU A 403 20.06 -10.54 -13.24
C LEU A 403 20.97 -11.77 -13.19
N ALA A 404 21.79 -11.87 -12.15
CA ALA A 404 22.74 -12.98 -11.99
C ALA A 404 22.08 -14.22 -11.37
N GLU A 405 21.23 -14.03 -10.36
CA GLU A 405 20.53 -15.12 -9.68
C GLU A 405 19.13 -14.67 -9.23
N ALA A 406 18.18 -15.61 -9.24
CA ALA A 406 16.85 -15.42 -8.66
C ALA A 406 16.42 -16.72 -7.94
N HIS A 407 16.08 -16.61 -6.66
CA HIS A 407 15.72 -17.74 -5.81
C HIS A 407 14.24 -17.68 -5.40
N PRO A 408 13.35 -18.47 -6.04
CA PRO A 408 11.91 -18.39 -5.81
C PRO A 408 11.48 -18.67 -4.36
N ILE A 409 12.19 -19.56 -3.65
CA ILE A 409 11.83 -19.97 -2.29
C ILE A 409 12.14 -18.87 -1.27
N SER A 410 13.31 -18.24 -1.39
CA SER A 410 13.74 -17.17 -0.48
C SER A 410 13.25 -15.78 -0.90
N GLY A 411 12.81 -15.60 -2.15
CA GLY A 411 12.51 -14.28 -2.71
C GLY A 411 13.76 -13.46 -3.07
N ALA A 412 14.96 -14.04 -2.93
CA ALA A 412 16.21 -13.30 -3.10
C ALA A 412 16.60 -13.17 -4.57
N LEU A 413 17.05 -11.97 -4.95
CA LEU A 413 17.63 -11.67 -6.25
C LEU A 413 19.09 -11.21 -6.08
N ARG A 414 19.93 -11.51 -7.06
CA ARG A 414 21.30 -10.95 -7.17
C ARG A 414 21.48 -10.32 -8.53
N PHE A 415 22.05 -9.13 -8.54
CA PHE A 415 22.42 -8.44 -9.76
C PHE A 415 23.92 -8.17 -9.85
N GLU A 416 24.37 -7.88 -11.07
CA GLU A 416 25.74 -7.45 -11.38
C GLU A 416 25.73 -6.43 -12.52
N LEU A 417 26.83 -5.70 -12.67
CA LEU A 417 26.99 -4.77 -13.79
C LEU A 417 27.22 -5.57 -15.09
N PRO A 418 26.53 -5.21 -16.19
CA PRO A 418 26.51 -6.02 -17.41
C PRO A 418 27.88 -6.16 -18.11
N ASP A 419 28.79 -5.21 -17.87
CA ASP A 419 30.08 -5.07 -18.58
C ASP A 419 31.31 -5.41 -17.72
N ILE A 420 31.11 -5.97 -16.51
CA ILE A 420 32.19 -6.28 -15.57
C ILE A 420 32.33 -7.79 -15.43
N SER A 421 33.46 -8.34 -15.88
CA SER A 421 33.77 -9.76 -15.67
C SER A 421 34.03 -10.02 -14.18
N PRO A 422 33.34 -10.97 -13.53
CA PRO A 422 33.48 -11.21 -12.10
C PRO A 422 34.91 -11.68 -11.76
N ARG A 423 35.48 -11.15 -10.66
CA ARG A 423 36.76 -11.63 -10.13
C ARG A 423 36.70 -13.14 -9.90
N ALA A 424 37.61 -13.87 -10.53
CA ALA A 424 37.87 -15.25 -10.17
C ALA A 424 38.20 -15.31 -8.67
N ARG A 425 37.39 -16.05 -7.89
CA ARG A 425 37.70 -16.32 -6.48
C ARG A 425 39.13 -16.87 -6.40
N PRO A 426 40.04 -16.30 -5.60
CA PRO A 426 41.35 -16.90 -5.42
C PRO A 426 41.14 -18.29 -4.82
N ALA A 427 41.57 -19.31 -5.54
CA ALA A 427 41.57 -20.68 -5.05
C ALA A 427 42.37 -20.69 -3.74
N ILE A 428 41.71 -21.06 -2.64
CA ILE A 428 42.41 -21.31 -1.39
C ILE A 428 43.26 -22.55 -1.62
N HIS A 429 44.53 -22.35 -1.99
CA HIS A 429 45.53 -23.40 -1.94
C HIS A 429 45.74 -23.76 -0.47
N LEU A 430 45.04 -24.81 -0.01
CA LEU A 430 45.40 -25.51 1.23
C LEU A 430 46.85 -25.96 1.09
N HIS A 431 47.76 -25.23 1.72
CA HIS A 431 49.16 -25.61 1.84
C HIS A 431 49.26 -26.96 2.56
N GLY A 432 49.86 -27.92 1.88
CA GLY A 432 50.07 -29.27 2.35
C GLY A 432 50.85 -29.32 3.67
N LYS A 433 50.41 -30.24 4.54
CA LYS A 433 51.05 -30.62 5.80
C LYS A 433 52.57 -30.84 5.63
N ARG A 434 53.38 -29.99 6.25
CA ARG A 434 54.79 -30.27 6.54
C ARG A 434 54.88 -31.42 7.55
N ARG A 435 55.46 -32.55 7.12
CA ARG A 435 55.85 -33.67 7.97
C ARG A 435 56.96 -33.22 8.95
N HIS A 436 56.67 -33.26 10.25
CA HIS A 436 57.70 -33.19 11.29
C HIS A 436 58.51 -34.48 11.33
N ARG A 437 59.82 -34.39 11.05
CA ARG A 437 60.81 -35.38 11.46
C ARG A 437 61.21 -35.07 12.91
N ARG A 438 61.13 -36.07 13.80
CA ARG A 438 61.72 -36.05 15.15
C ARG A 438 63.24 -36.23 15.05
N PRO A 439 64.05 -35.51 15.86
CA PRO A 439 65.38 -35.98 16.23
C PRO A 439 65.31 -36.83 17.51
N ARG A 440 66.37 -37.62 17.69
CA ARG A 440 66.60 -38.60 18.78
C ARG A 440 66.77 -37.97 20.14
#